data_AF-A0AA41VIR2-F1
#
_entry.id   AF-A0AA41VIR2-F1
#
_cell.length_a   1.000
_cell.length_b   1.000
_cell.length_c   1.000
_cell.angle_alpha   90.00
_cell.angle_beta   90.00
_cell.angle_gamma   90.00
#
_symmetry.space_group_name_H-M   'P 1'
#
loop_
_entity.id
_entity.type
_entity.pdbx_description
1 polymer ?
#
loop_
_entity_poly.entity_id
_entity_poly.type
_entity_poly.pdbx_seq_one_letter_code
_entity_poly.pdbx_strand_id
1 'polypeptide(L)' 'MRLRVALYLAEALDYCSGKGRALYHDLNAYRVLFDQDGNPRLSCFGLMKNSRDGKSYSTNLAFTPPEYMRT' A
#
# COMPACT_ATOMS: atom_id res chain seq x y z
N MET A 1 -12.00 10.11 -12.84
CA MET A 1 -10.80 10.16 -11.96
C MET A 1 -10.44 8.83 -11.28
N ARG A 2 -11.39 7.95 -10.90
CA ARG A 2 -11.07 6.67 -10.20
C ARG A 2 -10.16 5.71 -10.99
N LEU A 3 -10.37 5.55 -12.30
CA LEU A 3 -9.57 4.66 -13.15
C LEU A 3 -8.10 5.10 -13.25
N ARG A 4 -7.83 6.41 -13.30
CA ARG A 4 -6.47 6.95 -13.32
C ARG A 4 -5.74 6.61 -12.01
N VAL A 5 -6.42 6.73 -10.88
CA VAL A 5 -5.88 6.32 -9.56
C VAL A 5 -5.55 4.83 -9.55
N ALA A 6 -6.48 3.98 -9.98
CA ALA A 6 -6.25 2.54 -10.01
C ALA A 6 -5.04 2.14 -10.88
N LEU A 7 -4.92 2.74 -12.07
CA LEU A 7 -3.79 2.50 -12.97
C LEU A 7 -2.45 2.91 -12.34
N TYR A 8 -2.36 4.14 -11.83
CA TYR A 8 -1.10 4.67 -11.27
C TYR A 8 -0.66 3.92 -10.01
N LEU A 9 -1.62 3.44 -9.21
CA LEU A 9 -1.31 2.59 -8.05
C LEU A 9 -0.80 1.21 -8.49
N ALA A 10 -1.37 0.62 -9.55
CA ALA A 10 -0.88 -0.64 -10.10
C ALA A 10 0.56 -0.48 -10.64
N GLU A 11 0.84 0.59 -11.38
CA GLU A 11 2.18 0.91 -11.88
C GLU A 11 3.19 1.14 -10.74
N ALA A 12 2.78 1.83 -9.67
CA ALA A 12 3.63 2.03 -8.50
C ALA A 12 3.94 0.72 -7.76
N LEU A 13 2.97 -0.18 -7.63
CA LEU A 13 3.17 -1.50 -7.03
C LEU A 13 4.07 -2.39 -7.89
N ASP A 14 3.87 -2.39 -9.21
CA ASP A 14 4.72 -3.14 -10.15
C ASP A 14 6.17 -2.63 -10.12
N TYR A 15 6.36 -1.31 -10.12
CA TYR A 15 7.68 -0.71 -9.92
C TYR A 15 8.34 -1.14 -8.60
N CYS A 16 7.60 -1.10 -7.49
CA CYS A 16 8.14 -1.52 -6.18
C CYS A 16 8.53 -3.00 -6.17
N SER A 17 7.69 -3.86 -6.77
CA SER A 17 7.97 -5.29 -6.96
C SER A 17 9.26 -5.49 -7.77
N GLY A 18 9.40 -4.81 -8.91
CA GLY A 18 10.59 -4.85 -9.75
C GLY A 18 11.87 -4.32 -9.08
N LYS A 19 11.74 -3.57 -7.98
CA LYS A 19 12.86 -3.10 -7.13
C LYS A 19 13.11 -3.99 -5.90
N GLY A 20 12.52 -5.18 -5.83
CA GLY A 20 12.66 -6.11 -4.70
C GLY A 20 11.87 -5.71 -3.45
N ARG A 21 10.90 -4.80 -3.58
CA ARG A 21 10.01 -4.34 -2.51
C ARG A 21 8.57 -4.77 -2.78
N ALA A 22 8.36 -6.08 -2.90
CA ALA A 22 7.06 -6.66 -3.23
C ALA A 22 6.02 -6.56 -2.09
N LEU A 23 6.44 -6.27 -0.85
CA LEU A 23 5.55 -6.14 0.29
C LEU A 23 5.15 -4.68 0.50
N TYR A 24 3.84 -4.45 0.57
CA TYR A 24 3.25 -3.17 0.98
C TYR A 24 2.29 -3.41 2.15
N HIS A 25 2.51 -2.70 3.25
CA HIS A 25 1.77 -2.83 4.49
C HIS A 25 0.57 -1.87 4.51
N ASP A 26 -0.62 -2.41 4.84
CA ASP A 26 -1.85 -1.63 5.06
C ASP A 26 -2.22 -0.72 3.86
N LEU A 27 -2.27 -1.30 2.64
CA LEU A 27 -2.74 -0.60 1.46
C LEU A 27 -4.24 -0.28 1.57
N ASN A 28 -4.56 1.00 1.66
CA ASN A 28 -5.92 1.53 1.71
C ASN A 28 -5.97 2.94 1.14
N ALA A 29 -7.15 3.57 1.09
CA ALA A 29 -7.33 4.90 0.50
C ALA A 29 -6.50 6.01 1.18
N TYR A 30 -6.17 5.89 2.47
CA TYR A 30 -5.32 6.85 3.18
C TYR A 30 -3.85 6.80 2.73
N ARG A 31 -3.44 5.73 2.04
CA ARG A 31 -2.10 5.57 1.48
C ARG A 31 -1.96 6.13 0.07
N VAL A 32 -3.06 6.60 -0.52
CA VAL A 32 -3.10 7.25 -1.83
C VAL A 32 -3.00 8.75 -1.63
N LEU A 33 -1.92 9.34 -2.10
CA LEU A 33 -1.65 10.77 -2.00
C LEU A 33 -1.82 11.44 -3.36
N PHE A 34 -2.03 12.75 -3.37
CA PHE A 34 -2.03 13.56 -4.60
C PHE A 34 -0.90 14.56 -4.51
N ASP A 35 -0.08 14.65 -5.57
CA ASP A 35 0.97 15.65 -5.66
C ASP A 35 0.43 17.02 -6.06
N GLN A 36 1.33 17.99 -6.26
CA GLN A 36 0.98 19.36 -6.63
C GLN A 36 0.23 19.47 -7.97
N ASP A 37 0.44 18.50 -8.87
CA ASP A 37 -0.23 18.43 -10.17
C ASP A 37 -1.56 17.64 -10.10
N GLY A 38 -1.94 17.16 -8.92
CA GLY A 38 -3.11 16.31 -8.72
C GLY A 38 -2.93 14.89 -9.24
N ASN A 39 -1.70 14.43 -9.47
CA ASN A 39 -1.43 13.05 -9.86
C ASN A 39 -1.43 12.14 -8.62
N PRO A 40 -2.10 10.97 -8.70
CA PRO A 40 -2.12 10.01 -7.61
C PRO A 40 -0.74 9.36 -7.43
N ARG A 41 -0.29 9.27 -6.18
CA ARG A 41 0.96 8.61 -5.78
C ARG A 41 0.72 7.64 -4.64
N LEU A 42 1.51 6.57 -4.61
CA LEU A 42 1.52 5.63 -3.50
C LEU A 42 2.49 6.12 -2.42
N SER A 43 2.03 6.22 -1.17
CA SER A 43 2.88 6.60 -0.03
C SER A 43 4.05 5.60 0.13
N CYS A 44 5.28 6.08 0.30
CA CYS A 44 6.43 5.18 0.51
C CYS A 44 6.47 4.55 1.91
N PHE A 45 5.71 5.09 2.88
CA PHE A 45 5.72 4.61 4.26
C PHE A 45 5.16 3.19 4.41
N GLY A 46 4.25 2.77 3.54
CA GLY A 46 3.73 1.39 3.55
C GLY A 46 4.75 0.35 3.11
N LEU A 47 5.88 0.74 2.53
CA LEU A 47 6.95 -0.19 2.13
C LEU A 47 7.90 -0.55 3.30
N MET A 48 7.60 -0.08 4.51
CA MET A 48 8.32 -0.40 5.74
C MET A 48 7.31 -0.79 6.81
N LYS A 49 7.66 -1.72 7.70
CA LYS A 49 6.78 -2.08 8.83
C LYS A 49 6.76 -0.95 9.85
N ASN A 50 5.59 -0.72 10.45
CA ASN A 50 5.43 0.23 11.57
C ASN A 50 6.19 -0.22 12.84
N SER A 51 6.46 -1.52 13.00
CA SER A 51 7.28 -2.08 14.07
C SER A 51 8.03 -3.32 13.57
N ARG A 52 9.22 -3.57 14.12
CA ARG A 52 10.04 -4.76 13.85
C ARG A 52 9.29 -6.06 14.21
N ASP A 53 8.40 -5.99 15.20
CA ASP A 53 7.68 -7.15 15.77
C ASP A 53 6.33 -7.45 15.07
N GLY A 54 5.96 -6.68 14.03
CA GLY A 54 4.87 -7.06 13.12
C GLY A 54 3.44 -6.98 13.67
N LYS A 55 3.19 -6.30 14.79
CA LYS A 55 1.84 -6.24 15.42
C LYS A 55 1.05 -4.95 15.18
N SER A 56 1.58 -3.98 14.43
CA SER A 56 0.98 -2.64 14.27
C SER A 56 0.44 -2.38 12.87
N TYR A 57 -0.51 -3.21 12.43
CA TYR A 57 -1.30 -2.91 11.23
C TYR A 57 -2.57 -2.17 11.62
N SER A 58 -2.83 -1.05 10.96
CA SER A 58 -3.97 -0.17 11.26
C SER A 58 -5.25 -0.57 10.52
N THR A 59 -5.19 -1.55 9.61
CA THR A 59 -6.36 -2.03 8.86
C THR A 59 -7.27 -2.85 9.77
N ASN A 60 -8.57 -2.61 9.67
CA ASN A 60 -9.57 -3.50 10.27
C ASN A 60 -9.43 -4.92 9.69
N LEU A 61 -9.46 -5.95 10.54
CA LEU A 61 -9.33 -7.37 10.17
C LEU A 61 -10.32 -7.82 9.09
N ALA A 62 -11.46 -7.14 8.95
CA ALA A 62 -12.42 -7.38 7.88
C ALA A 62 -11.84 -7.16 6.46
N PHE A 63 -10.74 -6.41 6.33
CA PHE A 63 -10.10 -6.09 5.05
C PHE A 63 -8.70 -6.68 4.90
N THR A 64 -8.22 -7.45 5.88
CA THR A 64 -6.94 -8.16 5.77
C THR A 64 -7.13 -9.45 4.97
N PRO A 65 -6.15 -9.84 4.12
CA PRO A 65 -6.19 -11.12 3.43
C PRO A 65 -6.34 -12.30 4.42
N PRO A 66 -7.13 -13.35 4.09
CA PRO A 66 -7.41 -14.43 5.03
C PRO A 66 -6.17 -15.22 5.48
N GLU A 67 -5.13 -15.30 4.64
CA GLU A 67 -3.85 -15.89 4.98
C GLU A 67 -3.11 -15.13 6.09
N TYR A 68 -3.36 -13.82 6.22
CA TYR A 68 -2.74 -12.98 7.25
C TYR A 68 -3.21 -13.32 8.66
N MET A 69 -4.42 -13.86 8.82
CA MET A 69 -4.98 -14.28 10.12
C MET A 69 -4.55 -15.69 10.55
N ARG A 70 -3.85 -16.43 9.68
CA ARG A 70 -3.40 -17.81 9.97
C ARG A 70 -2.05 -17.86 10.69
N THR A 71 -1.33 -16.74 10.75
CA THR A 71 -0.03 -16.56 11.40
C THR A 71 -0.17 -15.86 12.74
#